data_AF-A0A2G6MLN0-F1
#
_entry.id   AF-A0A2G6MLN0-F1
#
_cell.length_a   1.000
_cell.length_b   1.000
_cell.length_c   1.000
_cell.angle_alpha   90.00
_cell.angle_beta   90.00
_cell.angle_gamma   90.00
#
_symmetry.space_group_name_H-M   'P 1'
#
loop_
_entity.id
_entity.type
_entity.pdbx_description
1 polymer ?
#
loop_
_entity_poly.entity_id
_entity_poly.type
_entity_poly.pdbx_seq_one_letter_code
_entity_poly.pdbx_strand_id
1 'polypeptide(L)' 'MSQIEKLLNEIFKNPANVKFKDLCKVCEYCFGKARQSGSSHRIYRTPWQGDPRVNIQNSKGKA' A
#
# COMPACT_ATOMS: atom_id res chain seq x y z
N MET A 1 11.94 8.41 -14.78
CA MET A 1 11.25 7.85 -13.60
C MET A 1 10.13 6.92 -14.04
N SER A 2 10.13 5.70 -13.52
CA SER A 2 9.06 4.72 -13.70
C SER A 2 7.76 5.21 -13.06
N GLN A 3 6.62 4.61 -13.45
CA GLN A 3 5.32 4.98 -12.89
C GLN A 3 5.26 4.74 -11.37
N ILE A 4 5.94 3.72 -10.87
CA ILE A 4 5.97 3.41 -9.43
C ILE A 4 6.80 4.44 -8.64
N GLU A 5 7.92 4.91 -9.20
CA GLU A 5 8.74 5.96 -8.58
C GLU A 5 7.98 7.29 -8.47
N LYS A 6 7.20 7.64 -9.51
CA LYS A 6 6.33 8.83 -9.46
C LYS A 6 5.29 8.69 -8.34
N LEU A 7 4.66 7.52 -8.23
CA LEU A 7 3.64 7.25 -7.23
C LEU A 7 4.21 7.27 -5.80
N LEU A 8 5.39 6.68 -5.59
CA LEU A 8 6.11 6.78 -4.31
C LEU A 8 6.37 8.24 -3.94
N ASN A 9 6.90 9.03 -4.87
CA ASN A 9 7.17 10.46 -4.62
C ASN A 9 5.89 11.26 -4.30
N GLU A 10 4.77 10.96 -4.95
CA GLU A 10 3.49 11.60 -4.65
C GLU A 10 2.98 11.24 -3.25
N ILE A 11 3.05 9.96 -2.87
CA ILE A 11 2.66 9.48 -1.54
C ILE A 11 3.55 10.10 -0.45
N PHE A 12 4.87 10.17 -0.66
CA PHE A 12 5.79 10.78 0.29
C PHE A 12 5.53 12.28 0.47
N LYS A 13 5.11 12.99 -0.59
CA LYS A 13 4.79 14.42 -0.51
C LYS A 13 3.46 14.71 0.18
N ASN A 14 2.48 13.81 0.09
CA ASN A 14 1.16 14.00 0.70
C ASN A 14 0.62 12.69 1.31
N PRO A 15 1.22 12.21 2.41
CA PRO A 15 0.85 10.92 3.00
C PRO A 15 -0.55 10.92 3.63
N ALA A 16 -1.12 12.09 3.93
CA ALA A 16 -2.45 12.21 4.53
C ALA A 16 -3.60 12.09 3.51
N ASN A 17 -3.31 12.05 2.20
CA ASN A 17 -4.33 12.06 1.15
C ASN A 17 -4.04 11.05 0.03
N VAL A 18 -3.75 9.81 0.40
CA VAL A 18 -3.40 8.77 -0.57
C VAL A 18 -4.66 8.06 -1.06
N LYS A 19 -4.77 7.84 -2.38
CA LYS A 19 -5.83 6.98 -2.92
C LYS A 19 -5.56 5.53 -2.49
N PHE A 20 -6.55 4.85 -1.92
CA PHE A 20 -6.39 3.47 -1.46
C PHE A 20 -5.80 2.56 -2.55
N LYS A 21 -6.32 2.67 -3.77
CA LYS A 21 -5.84 1.89 -4.93
C LYS A 21 -4.37 2.13 -5.28
N ASP A 22 -3.87 3.33 -5.04
CA ASP A 22 -2.48 3.66 -5.34
C ASP A 22 -1.55 3.18 -4.24
N LEU A 23 -1.96 3.32 -2.96
CA LEU A 23 -1.26 2.69 -1.84
C LEU A 23 -1.19 1.16 -2.02
N CYS A 24 -2.28 0.55 -2.50
CA CYS A 24 -2.30 -0.88 -2.83
C CYS A 24 -1.21 -1.28 -3.83
N LYS A 25 -1.01 -0.51 -4.91
CA LYS A 25 0.02 -0.78 -5.94
C LYS A 25 1.41 -0.67 -5.35
N VAL A 26 1.65 0.34 -4.51
CA VAL A 26 2.93 0.51 -3.82
C VAL A 26 3.20 -0.65 -2.87
N CYS A 27 2.23 -1.02 -2.04
CA CYS A 27 2.37 -2.18 -1.16
C CYS A 27 2.56 -3.48 -1.94
N GLU A 28 1.87 -3.68 -3.06
CA GLU A 28 2.09 -4.86 -3.92
C GLU A 28 3.49 -4.88 -4.54
N TYR A 29 4.01 -3.73 -4.93
CA TYR A 29 5.38 -3.60 -5.44
C TYR A 29 6.44 -3.88 -4.36
N CYS A 30 6.24 -3.36 -3.14
CA CYS A 30 7.22 -3.50 -2.05
C CYS A 30 7.15 -4.86 -1.33
N PHE A 31 5.94 -5.40 -1.16
CA PHE A 31 5.67 -6.52 -0.25
C PHE A 31 5.08 -7.74 -0.97
N GLY A 32 4.77 -7.64 -2.26
CA GLY A 32 4.07 -8.68 -3.02
C GLY A 32 2.55 -8.68 -2.79
N LYS A 33 1.88 -9.73 -3.27
CA LYS A 33 0.41 -9.80 -3.24
C LYS A 33 -0.15 -9.81 -1.81
N ALA A 34 -1.20 -9.04 -1.59
CA ALA A 34 -1.95 -9.06 -0.33
C ALA A 34 -2.60 -10.43 -0.10
N ARG A 35 -2.69 -10.86 1.17
CA ARG A 35 -3.36 -12.12 1.55
C ARG A 35 -4.89 -12.05 1.36
N GLN A 36 -5.46 -10.85 1.42
CA GLN A 36 -6.87 -10.57 1.20
C GLN A 36 -6.98 -9.36 0.27
N SER A 37 -7.56 -9.55 -0.92
CA SER A 37 -7.64 -8.52 -1.98
C SER A 37 -9.07 -8.11 -2.34
N GLY A 38 -10.08 -8.86 -1.86
CA GLY A 38 -11.49 -8.65 -2.16
C GLY A 38 -12.27 -7.78 -1.16
N SER A 39 -11.61 -7.27 -0.11
CA SER A 39 -12.26 -6.45 0.93
C SER A 39 -11.72 -5.01 0.95
N SER A 40 -12.29 -4.18 1.83
CA SER A 40 -11.79 -2.84 2.15
C SER A 40 -10.46 -2.85 2.91
N HIS A 41 -9.99 -4.01 3.36
CA HIS A 41 -8.73 -4.17 4.08
C HIS A 41 -7.73 -4.94 3.23
N ARG A 42 -6.45 -4.59 3.34
CA ARG A 42 -5.37 -5.38 2.75
C ARG A 42 -4.24 -5.58 3.73
N ILE A 43 -3.81 -6.83 3.84
CA ILE A 43 -2.71 -7.23 4.72
C ILE A 43 -1.58 -7.78 3.86
N TYR A 44 -0.40 -7.21 4.03
CA TYR A 44 0.83 -7.56 3.33
C TYR A 44 1.83 -8.20 4.29
N ARG A 45 2.47 -9.28 3.84
CA ARG A 45 3.63 -9.88 4.53
C ARG A 45 4.83 -8.99 4.28
N THR A 46 5.65 -8.80 5.30
CA THR A 46 6.89 -8.05 5.15
C THR A 46 8.09 -8.99 5.25
N PRO A 47 9.26 -8.63 4.69
CA PRO A 47 10.46 -9.47 4.77
C PRO A 47 11.20 -9.38 6.11
N TRP A 48 10.67 -8.62 7.08
CA TRP A 48 11.37 -8.33 8.32
C TRP A 48 11.17 -9.43 9.38
N GLN A 49 12.16 -9.55 10.27
CA GLN A 49 12.10 -10.50 11.40
C GLN A 49 10.93 -10.16 12.34
N GLY A 50 10.29 -11.20 12.89
CA GLY A 50 9.17 -11.06 13.84
C GLY A 50 7.79 -11.05 13.21
N ASP A 51 7.67 -11.34 11.90
CA ASP A 51 6.42 -11.36 11.13
C ASP A 51 5.57 -10.06 11.22
N PRO A 52 6.16 -8.84 11.21
CA PRO A 52 5.36 -7.63 11.17
C PRO A 52 4.56 -7.55 9.86
N ARG A 53 3.37 -6.95 9.93
CA ARG A 53 2.44 -6.86 8.81
C ARG A 53 2.13 -5.40 8.50
N VAL A 54 2.01 -5.09 7.21
CA VAL A 54 1.42 -3.84 6.76
C VAL A 54 -0.06 -4.08 6.54
N ASN A 55 -0.90 -3.40 7.30
CA ASN A 55 -2.35 -3.42 7.17
C ASN A 55 -2.83 -2.05 6.69
N ILE A 56 -3.53 -2.00 5.57
CA ILE A 56 -4.12 -0.78 5.02
C ILE A 56 -5.63 -0.95 4.91
N GLN A 57 -6.36 0.15 5.15
CA GLN A 57 -7.81 0.18 5.15
C GLN A 57 -8.33 1.25 4.20
N ASN A 58 -9.33 0.89 3.41
CA ASN A 58 -10.06 1.81 2.58
C ASN A 58 -11.06 2.62 3.41
N SER A 59 -10.84 3.92 3.49
CA SER A 59 -11.78 4.91 4.01
C SER A 59 -12.31 5.77 2.86
N LYS A 60 -13.50 5.44 2.33
CA LYS A 60 -14.17 6.17 1.23
C LYS A 60 -13.27 6.43 0.00
N GLY A 61 -12.40 5.50 -0.34
CA GLY A 61 -11.46 5.57 -1.47
C GLY A 61 -10.05 6.04 -1.10
N LYS A 62 -9.77 6.32 0.17
CA LYS A 62 -8.51 6.81 0.70
C LYS A 62 -7.90 5.85 1.73
N ALA A 63 -6.61 6.02 2.00
CA ALA A 63 -5.86 5.39 3.09
C ALA A 63 -4.76 6.32 3.57
#